data_AF-A0A1C3WN13-F1
#
_entry.id   AF-A0A1C3WN13-F1
#
_cell.length_a   1.000
_cell.length_b   1.000
_cell.length_c   1.000
_cell.angle_alpha   90.00
_cell.angle_beta   90.00
_cell.angle_gamma   90.00
#
_symmetry.space_group_name_H-M   'P 1'
#
loop_
_entity.id
_entity.type
_entity.pdbx_description
1 polymer ?
#
loop_
_entity_poly.entity_id
_entity_poly.type
_entity_poly.pdbx_seq_one_letter_code
_entity_poly.pdbx_strand_id
1 'polypeptide(L)' 'MSLVSRGLGIGVLTPAALSESRWRDAVEVIEAPDFSPKVVNWLMHRPQAGRLARPIATFGEALKVALKTRGRF' A
#
# COMPACT_ATOMS: atom_id res chain seq x y z
N MET A 1 -10.16 2.64 10.29
CA MET A 1 -11.48 2.03 9.98
C MET A 1 -12.46 1.99 11.14
N SER A 2 -12.06 1.78 12.42
CA SER A 2 -12.99 1.78 13.57
C SER A 2 -13.91 3.01 13.65
N LEU A 3 -13.45 4.20 13.26
CA LEU A 3 -14.28 5.41 13.23
C LEU A 3 -15.33 5.36 12.11
N VAL A 4 -14.93 4.97 10.90
CA VAL A 4 -15.81 4.83 9.72
C VAL A 4 -16.87 3.76 9.98
N SER A 5 -16.49 2.60 10.52
CA SER A 5 -17.44 1.52 10.86
C SER A 5 -18.42 1.88 11.98
N ARG A 6 -18.17 2.99 12.70
CA ARG A 6 -19.07 3.54 13.73
C ARG A 6 -19.88 4.73 13.22
N GLY A 7 -19.84 5.02 11.92
CA GLY A 7 -20.59 6.11 11.30
C GLY A 7 -19.99 7.50 11.50
N LEU A 8 -18.71 7.61 11.92
CA LEU A 8 -18.06 8.90 12.21
C LEU A 8 -17.42 9.56 10.95
N GLY A 9 -17.94 9.26 9.76
CA GLY A 9 -17.50 9.84 8.49
C GLY A 9 -16.90 8.84 7.50
N ILE A 10 -16.17 9.36 6.50
CA ILE A 10 -15.53 8.60 5.41
C ILE A 10 -14.02 8.52 5.59
N GLY A 11 -13.39 7.53 4.97
CA GLY A 11 -11.93 7.37 4.97
C GLY A 11 -11.40 6.90 3.63
N VAL A 12 -10.17 7.29 3.33
CA VAL A 12 -9.42 6.79 2.16
C VAL A 12 -8.41 5.76 2.66
N LEU A 13 -8.39 4.60 2.00
CA LEU A 13 -7.50 3.52 2.33
C LEU A 13 -7.11 2.76 1.06
N THR A 14 -5.98 2.04 1.12
CA THR A 14 -5.59 1.16 0.03
C THR A 14 -6.47 -0.10 0.03
N PRO A 15 -6.72 -0.71 -1.15
CA PRO A 15 -7.45 -1.98 -1.22
C PRO A 15 -6.83 -3.08 -0.34
N ALA A 16 -5.50 -3.12 -0.27
CA ALA A 16 -4.77 -4.04 0.61
C ALA A 16 -5.17 -3.86 2.08
N ALA A 17 -5.18 -2.61 2.58
CA ALA A 17 -5.60 -2.31 3.94
C ALA A 17 -7.07 -2.68 4.21
N LEU A 18 -7.96 -2.57 3.21
CA LEU A 18 -9.35 -3.00 3.34
C LEU A 18 -9.46 -4.52 3.47
N SER A 19 -8.79 -5.26 2.58
CA SER A 19 -8.89 -6.73 2.51
C SER A 19 -8.44 -7.44 3.78
N GLU A 20 -7.42 -6.90 4.45
CA GLU A 20 -6.87 -7.44 5.71
C GLU A 20 -7.62 -6.91 6.96
N SER A 21 -8.64 -6.06 6.77
CA SER A 21 -9.35 -5.42 7.88
C SER A 21 -10.43 -6.31 8.49
N ARG A 22 -10.46 -6.36 9.83
CA ARG A 22 -11.59 -6.92 10.58
C ARG A 22 -12.90 -6.15 10.40
N TRP A 23 -12.83 -4.92 9.89
CA TRP A 23 -14.00 -4.04 9.72
C TRP A 23 -14.52 -4.01 8.28
N ARG A 24 -13.96 -4.83 7.38
CA ARG A 24 -14.27 -4.81 5.95
C ARG A 24 -15.77 -4.99 5.66
N ASP A 25 -16.44 -5.83 6.45
CA ASP A 25 -17.86 -6.17 6.27
C ASP A 25 -18.79 -5.14 6.96
N ALA A 26 -18.21 -4.16 7.66
CA ALA A 26 -18.91 -3.10 8.40
C ALA A 26 -18.76 -1.72 7.75
N VAL A 27 -18.23 -1.67 6.53
CA VAL A 27 -18.04 -0.43 5.75
C VAL A 27 -18.44 -0.68 4.31
N GLU A 28 -18.85 0.38 3.62
CA GLU A 28 -19.18 0.35 2.20
C GLU A 28 -18.05 1.03 1.40
N VAL A 29 -17.69 0.44 0.26
CA VAL A 29 -16.76 1.07 -0.69
C VAL A 29 -17.58 2.01 -1.57
N ILE A 30 -17.21 3.29 -1.55
CA ILE A 30 -17.83 4.31 -2.39
C ILE A 30 -17.06 4.39 -3.70
N GLU A 31 -17.76 4.15 -4.81
CA GLU A 31 -17.22 4.44 -6.15
C GLU A 31 -17.04 5.96 -6.30
N ALA A 32 -15.79 6.37 -6.54
CA ALA A 32 -15.42 7.77 -6.70
C ALA A 32 -14.86 7.98 -8.12
N PRO A 33 -15.70 8.39 -9.08
CA PRO A 33 -15.24 8.74 -10.42
C PRO A 33 -14.10 9.75 -10.34
N ASP A 34 -13.13 9.63 -11.24
CA ASP A 34 -11.93 10.48 -11.32
C ASP A 34 -10.99 10.42 -10.11
N PHE A 35 -11.24 9.52 -9.15
CA PHE A 35 -10.37 9.30 -8.01
C PHE A 35 -9.48 8.08 -8.21
N SER A 36 -8.29 8.31 -8.79
CA SER A 36 -7.26 7.28 -8.99
C SER A 36 -6.02 7.55 -8.10
N PRO A 37 -6.09 7.29 -6.78
CA PRO A 37 -4.98 7.54 -5.87
C PRO A 37 -3.77 6.67 -6.23
N LYS A 38 -2.62 7.29 -6.48
CA LYS A 38 -1.37 6.58 -6.76
C LYS A 38 -0.57 6.39 -5.47
N VAL A 39 -0.29 5.14 -5.13
CA VAL A 39 0.68 4.81 -4.08
C VAL A 39 2.06 4.64 -4.70
N VAL A 40 3.00 5.50 -4.33
CA VAL A 40 4.39 5.41 -4.77
C VAL A 40 5.26 4.91 -3.63
N ASN A 41 5.96 3.80 -3.85
CA ASN A 41 6.88 3.21 -2.88
C ASN A 41 8.31 3.62 -3.21
N TRP A 42 9.05 4.06 -2.19
CA TRP A 42 10.44 4.48 -2.32
C TRP A 42 11.35 3.57 -1.50
N LEU A 43 12.41 3.05 -2.12
CA LEU A 43 13.52 2.43 -1.41
C LEU A 43 14.65 3.44 -1.29
N MET A 44 14.84 4.00 -0.10
CA MET A 44 15.85 5.02 0.14
C MET A 44 17.04 4.43 0.90
N HIS A 45 18.25 4.73 0.42
CA HIS A 45 19.50 4.40 1.10
C HIS A 45 20.57 5.42 0.74
N ARG A 46 21.64 5.50 1.53
CA ARG A 46 22.79 6.37 1.20
C ARG A 46 23.52 5.84 -0.05
N PRO A 47 23.99 6.72 -0.95
CA PRO A 47 24.91 6.35 -2.03
C PRO A 47 26.17 5.66 -1.46
N GLN A 48 26.79 4.78 -2.25
CA GLN A 48 27.98 4.02 -1.84
C GLN A 48 27.78 3.21 -0.55
N ALA A 49 26.76 2.36 -0.52
CA ALA A 49 26.39 1.58 0.68
C ALA A 49 27.42 0.49 1.09
N GLY A 50 28.61 0.45 0.47
CA GLY A 50 29.68 -0.50 0.76
C GLY A 50 29.17 -1.95 0.75
N ARG A 51 29.35 -2.65 1.86
CA ARG A 51 28.91 -4.05 2.05
C ARG A 51 27.40 -4.25 1.88
N LEU A 52 26.59 -3.20 2.04
CA LEU A 52 25.14 -3.27 1.89
C LEU A 52 24.67 -3.07 0.44
N ALA A 53 25.55 -2.71 -0.49
CA ALA A 53 25.17 -2.47 -1.89
C ALA A 53 24.45 -3.67 -2.52
N ARG A 54 25.01 -4.89 -2.36
CA ARG A 54 24.41 -6.12 -2.90
C ARG A 54 23.10 -6.50 -2.20
N PRO A 55 23.01 -6.52 -0.85
CA PRO A 55 21.74 -6.73 -0.15
C PRO A 55 20.63 -5.76 -0.56
N ILE A 56 20.95 -4.46 -0.67
CA ILE A 56 19.99 -3.42 -1.08
C ILE A 56 19.49 -3.67 -2.50
N ALA A 57 20.37 -4.00 -3.45
CA ALA A 57 19.98 -4.32 -4.82
C ALA A 57 19.07 -5.56 -4.85
N THR A 58 19.44 -6.61 -4.11
CA THR A 58 18.66 -7.85 -4.04
C THR A 58 17.26 -7.60 -3.45
N PHE A 59 17.19 -6.86 -2.35
CA PHE A 59 15.92 -6.46 -1.74
C PHE A 59 15.09 -5.60 -2.69
N GLY A 60 15.72 -4.63 -3.37
CA GLY A 60 15.04 -3.75 -4.33
C GLY A 60 14.38 -4.51 -5.46
N GLU A 61 15.07 -5.50 -6.04
CA GLU A 61 14.48 -6.34 -7.09
C GLU A 61 13.35 -7.23 -6.56
N ALA A 62 13.53 -7.86 -5.40
CA ALA A 62 12.48 -8.66 -4.76
C ALA A 62 11.25 -7.80 -4.43
N LEU A 63 11.46 -6.58 -3.92
CA LEU A 63 10.39 -5.63 -3.62
C LEU A 63 9.64 -5.20 -4.88
N LYS A 64 10.33 -4.93 -5.99
CA LYS A 64 9.69 -4.62 -7.28
C LYS A 64 8.77 -5.76 -7.74
N VAL A 65 9.23 -7.01 -7.63
CA VAL A 65 8.44 -8.20 -7.99
C VAL A 65 7.21 -8.32 -7.08
N ALA A 66 7.39 -8.20 -5.76
CA ALA A 66 6.30 -8.27 -4.80
C ALA A 66 5.25 -7.18 -5.03
N LEU A 67 5.67 -5.94 -5.29
CA LEU A 67 4.78 -4.81 -5.53
C LEU A 67 4.04 -4.92 -6.88
N LYS A 68 4.66 -5.44 -7.95
CA LYS A 68 3.96 -5.73 -9.21
C LYS A 68 2.89 -6.81 -9.04
N THR A 69 3.19 -7.83 -8.24
CA THR A 69 2.27 -8.94 -7.96
C THR A 69 1.06 -8.45 -7.15
N ARG A 70 1.30 -7.57 -6.16
CA ARG A 70 0.24 -6.96 -5.34
C ARG A 70 -0.51 -5.82 -6.04
N GLY A 71 0.11 -5.14 -7.01
CA GLY A 71 -0.42 -3.97 -7.70
C GLY A 71 -1.41 -4.27 -8.84
N ARG A 72 -1.81 -5.52 -9.02
CA ARG A 72 -2.90 -5.89 -9.94
C ARG A 72 -4.22 -5.68 -9.19
N PHE A 73 -4.62 -4.42 -9.05
CA PHE A 73 -5.96 -3.99 -8.66
C PHE A 73 -6.67 -3.43 -9.89
#